data_AF-A0A7Y2FBW9-F1
#
_entry.id   AF-A0A7Y2FBW9-F1
#
_cell.length_a   1.000
_cell.length_b   1.000
_cell.length_c   1.000
_cell.angle_alpha   90.00
_cell.angle_beta   90.00
_cell.angle_gamma   90.00
#
_symmetry.space_group_name_H-M   'P 1'
#
loop_
_entity.id
_entity.type
_entity.pdbx_description
1 polymer ?
#
loop_
_entity_poly.entity_id
_entity_poly.type
_entity_poly.pdbx_seq_one_letter_code
_entity_poly.pdbx_strand_id
1 'polypeptide(L)'
;FRTSAKYYRCIIYVDGFYEHHHFKGKTYPYFVHKKNASPIVFAGLWNKWNDPDTGQQLRTFSIVTTEANSMMAKIHNNPKLQGPRMPLILPEGMEDRWLIPVEDEIDIKSIQELIHAYPEEELAAYTVDRLRGKGYIGNIPEISQKVAYPVLQEEL
;
A
#
# COMPACT_ATOMS: atom_id res chain seq x y z
N PHE A 1 -17.65 0.70 3.08
CA PHE A 1 -17.02 -0.17 2.07
C PHE A 1 -17.84 -1.39 1.63
N ARG A 2 -18.84 -1.89 2.39
CA ARG A 2 -19.57 -3.14 2.06
C ARG A 2 -20.02 -3.28 0.59
N THR A 3 -20.69 -2.27 0.04
CA THR A 3 -21.14 -2.30 -1.36
C THR A 3 -19.99 -2.35 -2.35
N SER A 4 -18.95 -1.52 -2.17
CA SER A 4 -17.77 -1.54 -3.05
C SER A 4 -16.98 -2.83 -2.94
N ALA A 5 -16.87 -3.39 -1.74
CA ALA A 5 -16.23 -4.69 -1.53
C ALA A 5 -16.95 -5.82 -2.28
N LYS A 6 -18.25 -5.69 -2.57
CA LYS A 6 -19.03 -6.68 -3.32
C LYS A 6 -19.02 -6.44 -4.84
N TYR A 7 -19.17 -5.19 -5.27
CA TYR A 7 -19.49 -4.85 -6.67
C TYR A 7 -18.49 -3.94 -7.37
N TYR A 8 -17.60 -3.28 -6.63
CA TYR A 8 -16.73 -2.23 -7.16
C TYR A 8 -15.28 -2.44 -6.71
N ARG A 9 -14.74 -3.63 -6.97
CA ARG A 9 -13.31 -3.92 -6.83
C ARG A 9 -12.56 -3.39 -8.05
N CYS A 10 -11.33 -2.95 -7.84
CA CYS A 10 -10.39 -2.52 -8.87
C CYS A 10 -8.97 -2.96 -8.50
N ILE A 11 -8.05 -2.82 -9.45
CA ILE A 11 -6.61 -3.05 -9.27
C ILE A 11 -5.86 -1.75 -9.47
N ILE A 12 -4.75 -1.57 -8.76
CA ILE A 12 -3.92 -0.37 -8.82
C ILE A 12 -2.48 -0.81 -9.01
N TYR A 13 -1.90 -0.49 -10.18
CA TYR A 13 -0.49 -0.75 -10.47
C TYR A 13 0.37 0.42 -9.98
N VAL A 14 1.46 0.10 -9.29
CA VAL A 14 2.47 1.08 -8.86
C VAL A 14 3.87 0.48 -8.98
N ASP A 15 4.89 1.31 -9.19
CA ASP A 15 6.29 0.86 -9.15
C ASP A 15 6.71 0.49 -7.71
N GLY A 16 6.08 1.12 -6.73
CA GLY A 16 6.30 0.92 -5.30
C GLY A 16 5.45 1.90 -4.50
N PHE A 17 5.63 1.90 -3.19
CA PHE A 17 4.94 2.81 -2.28
C PHE A 17 5.87 3.28 -1.17
N TYR A 18 5.50 4.38 -0.53
CA TYR A 18 6.27 4.94 0.57
C TYR A 18 5.64 4.63 1.90
N GLU A 19 6.48 4.39 2.90
CA GLU A 19 6.06 4.24 4.28
C GLU A 19 7.06 4.85 5.26
N HIS A 20 6.61 5.30 6.43
CA HIS A 20 7.46 6.00 7.39
C HIS A 20 7.83 5.13 8.59
N HIS A 21 9.14 4.95 8.77
CA HIS A 21 9.72 4.33 9.95
C HIS A 21 9.97 5.35 11.05
N HIS A 22 9.44 5.09 12.24
CA HIS A 22 9.60 5.90 13.44
C HIS A 22 10.78 5.40 14.26
N PHE A 23 11.79 6.25 14.44
CA PHE A 23 12.98 5.94 15.24
C PHE A 23 13.50 7.17 15.98
N LYS A 24 13.80 7.03 17.28
CA LYS A 24 14.31 8.11 18.15
C LYS A 24 13.54 9.43 18.01
N GLY A 25 12.20 9.36 17.96
CA GLY A 25 11.32 10.52 17.86
C GLY A 25 11.26 11.20 16.48
N LYS A 26 11.87 10.62 15.44
CA LYS A 26 11.85 11.10 14.06
C LYS A 26 11.23 10.07 13.12
N THR A 27 10.86 10.49 11.92
CA THR A 27 10.33 9.63 10.86
C THR A 27 11.29 9.58 9.67
N TYR A 28 11.52 8.39 9.15
CA TYR A 28 12.40 8.13 8.01
C TYR A 28 11.57 7.45 6.92
N PRO A 29 11.40 8.07 5.75
CA PRO A 29 10.63 7.48 4.68
C PRO A 29 11.42 6.34 4.02
N TYR A 30 10.73 5.24 3.80
CA TYR A 30 11.18 4.09 3.02
C TYR A 30 10.39 4.04 1.73
N PHE A 31 11.05 3.66 0.65
CA PHE A 31 10.41 3.19 -0.57
C PHE A 31 10.40 1.67 -0.56
N VAL A 32 9.22 1.07 -0.73
CA VAL A 32 8.96 -0.37 -0.73
C VAL A 32 8.55 -0.79 -2.13
N HIS A 33 9.19 -1.83 -2.66
CA HIS A 33 8.99 -2.31 -4.03
C HIS A 33 9.21 -3.83 -4.13
N LYS A 34 8.83 -4.46 -5.25
CA LYS A 34 9.17 -5.88 -5.50
C LYS A 34 10.66 -6.03 -5.80
N LYS A 35 11.30 -7.09 -5.30
CA LYS A 35 12.72 -7.40 -5.54
C LYS A 35 13.05 -7.60 -7.02
N ASN A 36 12.12 -8.17 -7.77
CA ASN A 36 12.27 -8.41 -9.21
C ASN A 36 12.04 -7.14 -10.07
N ALA A 37 11.81 -5.98 -9.44
CA ALA A 37 11.49 -4.71 -10.11
C ALA A 37 10.23 -4.72 -10.98
N SER A 38 9.36 -5.74 -10.87
CA SER A 38 8.04 -5.70 -11.50
C SER A 38 7.11 -4.78 -10.70
N PRO A 39 6.06 -4.21 -11.35
CA PRO A 39 5.06 -3.44 -10.63
C PRO A 39 4.42 -4.22 -9.47
N ILE A 40 4.04 -3.50 -8.43
CA ILE A 40 3.14 -3.97 -7.38
C ILE A 40 1.70 -3.79 -7.84
N VAL A 41 0.85 -4.78 -7.56
CA VAL A 41 -0.59 -4.71 -7.77
C VAL A 41 -1.28 -4.61 -6.42
N PHE A 42 -1.92 -3.47 -6.13
CA PHE A 42 -2.80 -3.38 -4.96
C PHE A 42 -4.22 -3.76 -5.29
N ALA A 43 -4.84 -4.49 -4.37
CA ALA A 43 -6.28 -4.62 -4.28
C ALA A 43 -6.90 -3.26 -3.93
N GLY A 44 -7.79 -2.78 -4.80
CA GLY A 44 -8.52 -1.53 -4.63
C GLY A 44 -10.02 -1.73 -4.59
N LEU A 45 -10.70 -0.75 -4.01
CA LEU A 45 -12.14 -0.56 -4.10
C LEU A 45 -12.40 0.80 -4.77
N TRP A 46 -13.42 0.90 -5.60
CA TRP A 46 -13.85 2.17 -6.16
C TRP A 46 -15.35 2.40 -5.93
N ASN A 47 -15.80 3.63 -6.13
CA ASN A 47 -17.22 3.94 -6.29
C ASN A 47 -17.41 5.28 -6.97
N LYS A 48 -18.66 5.58 -7.32
CA LYS A 48 -19.10 6.90 -7.74
C LYS A 48 -19.63 7.65 -6.51
N TRP A 49 -19.30 8.93 -6.42
CA TRP A 49 -19.87 9.86 -5.47
C TRP A 49 -20.49 11.01 -6.26
N ASN A 50 -21.75 11.34 -5.97
CA ASN A 50 -22.41 12.49 -6.55
C ASN A 50 -22.30 13.64 -5.57
N ASP A 51 -21.72 14.73 -6.04
CA ASP A 51 -21.67 15.99 -5.31
C ASP A 51 -23.10 16.53 -5.17
N PRO A 52 -23.62 16.69 -3.94
CA PRO A 52 -24.99 17.15 -3.73
C PRO A 52 -25.19 18.62 -4.12
N ASP A 53 -24.13 19.43 -4.12
CA ASP A 53 -24.19 20.87 -4.37
C ASP A 53 -24.02 21.19 -5.86
N THR A 54 -23.09 20.48 -6.53
CA THR A 54 -22.76 20.73 -7.95
C THR A 54 -23.44 19.76 -8.91
N GLY A 55 -23.95 18.62 -8.42
CA GLY A 55 -24.44 17.52 -9.25
C GLY A 55 -23.34 16.76 -9.99
N GLN A 56 -22.06 17.11 -9.76
CA GLN A 56 -20.93 16.45 -10.40
C GLN A 56 -20.74 15.04 -9.87
N GLN A 57 -20.60 14.06 -10.78
CA GLN A 57 -20.25 12.70 -10.41
C GLN A 57 -18.72 12.52 -10.40
N LEU A 58 -18.15 12.23 -9.23
CA LEU A 58 -16.76 11.84 -9.06
C LEU A 58 -16.62 10.33 -9.00
N ARG A 59 -15.52 9.80 -9.56
CA ARG A 59 -15.08 8.43 -9.34
C ARG A 59 -13.88 8.45 -8.43
N THR A 60 -13.98 7.78 -7.29
CA THR A 60 -12.90 7.70 -6.30
C THR A 60 -12.57 6.25 -6.01
N PHE A 61 -11.38 6.03 -5.46
CA PHE A 61 -10.94 4.71 -5.05
C PHE A 61 -10.25 4.74 -3.70
N SER A 62 -10.09 3.56 -3.10
CA SER A 62 -9.35 3.32 -1.87
C SER A 62 -8.52 2.06 -2.05
N ILE A 63 -7.28 2.08 -1.55
CA ILE A 63 -6.44 0.88 -1.42
C ILE A 63 -6.96 0.06 -0.24
N VAL A 64 -7.08 -1.25 -0.41
CA VAL A 64 -7.37 -2.19 0.68
C VAL A 64 -6.08 -2.41 1.47
N THR A 65 -6.18 -2.47 2.80
CA THR A 65 -5.02 -2.76 3.67
C THR A 65 -5.26 -4.04 4.46
N THR A 66 -4.16 -4.69 4.83
CA THR A 66 -4.11 -5.91 5.63
C THR A 66 -3.08 -5.76 6.75
N GLU A 67 -2.92 -6.78 7.58
CA GLU A 67 -1.87 -6.87 8.59
C GLU A 67 -0.49 -6.84 7.92
N ALA A 68 0.50 -6.22 8.58
CA ALA A 68 1.86 -6.19 8.06
C ALA A 68 2.56 -7.55 8.21
N ASN A 69 3.38 -7.91 7.22
CA ASN A 69 4.42 -8.94 7.40
C ASN A 69 5.56 -8.42 8.30
N SER A 70 6.55 -9.26 8.62
CA SER A 70 7.64 -8.90 9.53
C SER A 70 8.46 -7.70 9.05
N MET A 71 8.80 -7.61 7.76
CA MET A 71 9.45 -6.44 7.14
C MET A 71 8.63 -5.16 7.33
N MET A 72 7.35 -5.17 6.96
CA MET A 72 6.47 -4.01 7.04
C MET A 72 6.16 -3.63 8.49
N ALA A 73 6.17 -4.57 9.43
CA ALA A 73 6.00 -4.28 10.85
C ALA A 73 7.17 -3.47 11.43
N LYS A 74 8.39 -3.69 10.91
CA LYS A 74 9.56 -2.86 11.27
C LYS A 74 9.44 -1.45 10.69
N ILE A 75 8.96 -1.32 9.45
CA ILE A 75 8.86 -0.02 8.77
C ILE A 75 7.65 0.77 9.26
N HIS A 76 6.43 0.25 9.15
CA HIS A 76 5.21 0.89 9.65
C HIS A 76 5.03 0.63 11.16
N ASN A 77 5.89 1.25 11.97
CA ASN A 77 5.99 1.02 13.42
C ASN A 77 5.49 2.21 14.26
N ASN A 78 4.63 3.07 13.71
CA ASN A 78 4.16 4.25 14.43
C ASN A 78 3.49 3.85 15.76
N PRO A 79 4.03 4.27 16.92
CA PRO A 79 3.57 3.83 18.23
C PRO A 79 2.17 4.33 18.60
N LYS A 80 1.60 5.26 17.81
CA LYS A 80 0.24 5.76 18.02
C LYS A 80 -0.84 4.93 17.33
N LEU A 81 -0.46 4.00 16.45
CA LEU A 81 -1.40 3.16 15.71
C LEU A 81 -1.69 1.87 16.48
N GLN A 82 -2.86 1.28 16.23
CA GLN A 82 -3.28 0.04 16.88
C GLN A 82 -2.38 -1.16 16.51
N GLY A 83 -1.79 -1.13 15.31
CA GLY A 83 -0.87 -2.15 14.84
C GLY A 83 -0.30 -1.79 13.48
N PRO A 84 0.75 -2.51 13.03
CA PRO A 84 1.34 -2.30 11.74
C PRO A 84 0.42 -2.79 10.61
N ARG A 85 0.44 -2.10 9.47
CA ARG A 85 -0.40 -2.40 8.31
C ARG A 85 0.44 -2.39 7.05
N MET A 86 -0.07 -3.00 6.00
CA MET A 86 0.43 -2.83 4.65
C MET A 86 -0.73 -2.80 3.64
N PRO A 87 -0.52 -2.25 2.44
CA PRO A 87 -1.45 -2.46 1.34
C PRO A 87 -1.67 -3.96 1.09
N LEU A 88 -2.88 -4.32 0.68
CA LEU A 88 -3.17 -5.66 0.20
C LEU A 88 -2.58 -5.80 -1.21
N ILE A 89 -1.40 -6.40 -1.30
CA ILE A 89 -0.73 -6.70 -2.56
C ILE A 89 -1.27 -8.04 -3.08
N LEU A 90 -1.72 -8.06 -4.33
CA LEU A 90 -2.18 -9.28 -4.99
C LEU A 90 -0.97 -10.09 -5.50
N PRO A 91 -0.93 -11.41 -5.27
CA PRO A 91 0.02 -12.30 -5.95
C PRO A 91 -0.13 -12.21 -7.47
N GLU A 92 0.96 -12.48 -8.18
CA GLU A 92 0.97 -12.48 -9.65
C GLU A 92 -0.07 -13.46 -10.20
N GLY A 93 -0.90 -12.98 -11.14
CA GLY A 93 -1.97 -13.77 -11.76
C GLY A 93 -3.27 -13.84 -10.96
N MET A 94 -3.38 -13.18 -9.81
CA MET A 94 -4.60 -13.14 -8.99
C MET A 94 -5.48 -11.91 -9.27
N GLU A 95 -5.12 -11.06 -10.22
CA GLU A 95 -5.87 -9.85 -10.57
C GLU A 95 -7.28 -10.15 -11.05
N ASP A 96 -7.43 -11.09 -11.98
CA ASP A 96 -8.74 -11.51 -12.48
C ASP A 96 -9.60 -12.07 -11.35
N ARG A 97 -9.00 -12.89 -10.49
CA ARG A 97 -9.67 -13.45 -9.31
C ARG A 97 -10.19 -12.37 -8.36
N TRP A 98 -9.44 -11.28 -8.19
CA TRP A 98 -9.90 -10.13 -7.40
C TRP A 98 -11.05 -9.38 -8.08
N LEU A 99 -11.12 -9.36 -9.41
CA LEU A 99 -12.12 -8.61 -10.18
C LEU A 99 -13.42 -9.38 -10.45
N ILE A 100 -13.42 -10.71 -10.39
CA ILE A 100 -14.63 -11.55 -10.59
C ILE A 100 -15.74 -11.12 -9.61
N PRO A 101 -16.95 -10.75 -10.07
CA PRO A 101 -18.08 -10.37 -9.22
C PRO A 101 -18.43 -11.41 -8.16
N VAL A 102 -19.00 -10.98 -7.03
CA VAL A 102 -19.48 -11.90 -5.99
C VAL A 102 -20.95 -12.23 -6.23
N GLU A 103 -21.22 -13.46 -6.65
CA GLU A 103 -22.55 -14.00 -6.87
C GLU A 103 -22.99 -14.90 -5.72
N ASP A 104 -22.07 -15.73 -5.21
CA ASP A 104 -22.34 -16.71 -4.15
C ASP A 104 -21.29 -16.76 -3.03
N GLU A 105 -21.41 -17.74 -2.11
CA GLU A 105 -20.48 -17.93 -1.00
C GLU A 105 -19.09 -18.44 -1.43
N ILE A 106 -18.98 -19.11 -2.58
CA ILE A 106 -17.72 -19.61 -3.12
C ILE A 106 -16.87 -18.41 -3.56
N ASP A 107 -17.48 -17.42 -4.22
CA ASP A 107 -16.79 -16.19 -4.61
C ASP A 107 -16.29 -15.41 -3.39
N ILE A 108 -17.07 -15.37 -2.30
CA ILE A 108 -16.67 -14.72 -1.06
C ILE A 108 -15.42 -15.37 -0.49
N LYS A 109 -15.42 -16.70 -0.38
CA LYS A 109 -14.25 -17.46 0.12
C LYS A 109 -13.05 -17.25 -0.79
N SER A 110 -13.28 -17.24 -2.10
CA SER A 110 -12.24 -17.04 -3.10
C SER A 110 -11.52 -15.70 -2.93
N ILE A 111 -12.25 -14.62 -2.62
CA ILE A 111 -11.68 -13.30 -2.32
C ILE A 111 -11.00 -13.29 -0.95
N GLN A 112 -11.61 -13.91 0.07
CA GLN A 112 -11.05 -13.95 1.43
C GLN A 112 -9.67 -14.62 1.47
N GLU A 113 -9.45 -15.65 0.66
CA GLU A 113 -8.15 -16.30 0.52
C GLU A 113 -7.05 -15.36 0.00
N LEU A 114 -7.40 -14.29 -0.72
CA LEU A 114 -6.45 -13.28 -1.16
C LEU A 114 -6.09 -12.27 -0.06
N ILE A 115 -6.86 -12.17 1.03
CA ILE A 115 -6.69 -11.14 2.06
C ILE A 115 -5.70 -11.60 3.14
N HIS A 116 -4.42 -11.58 2.80
CA HIS A 116 -3.32 -11.87 3.72
C HIS A 116 -2.11 -10.99 3.44
N ALA A 117 -1.15 -10.96 4.37
CA ALA A 117 0.09 -10.21 4.21
C ALA A 117 0.93 -10.80 3.06
N TYR A 118 1.49 -9.94 2.22
CA TYR A 118 2.33 -10.37 1.09
C TYR A 118 3.66 -10.95 1.60
N PRO A 119 4.26 -11.96 0.93
CA PRO A 119 5.55 -12.53 1.33
C PRO A 119 6.65 -11.47 1.42
N GLU A 120 7.37 -11.42 2.54
CA GLU A 120 8.42 -10.39 2.75
C GLU A 120 9.67 -10.67 1.91
N GLU A 121 9.91 -11.92 1.58
CA GLU A 121 11.00 -12.39 0.73
C GLU A 121 10.90 -11.88 -0.71
N GLU A 122 9.72 -11.43 -1.14
CA GLU A 122 9.49 -10.84 -2.46
C GLU A 122 9.60 -9.31 -2.47
N LEU A 123 9.66 -8.68 -1.29
CA LEU A 123 9.72 -7.23 -1.14
C LEU A 123 11.13 -6.77 -0.76
N ALA A 124 11.51 -5.61 -1.28
CA ALA A 124 12.68 -4.86 -0.87
C ALA A 124 12.24 -3.48 -0.39
N ALA A 125 13.02 -2.91 0.52
CA ALA A 125 12.81 -1.56 0.98
C ALA A 125 14.14 -0.86 1.26
N TYR A 126 14.18 0.43 1.00
CA TYR A 126 15.31 1.29 1.36
C TYR A 126 14.84 2.71 1.68
N THR A 127 15.62 3.41 2.50
CA THR A 127 15.32 4.79 2.88
C THR A 127 15.50 5.77 1.72
N VAL A 128 14.64 6.79 1.67
CA VAL A 128 14.65 7.86 0.66
C VAL A 128 14.68 9.24 1.32
N ASP A 129 14.76 10.31 0.53
CA ASP A 129 14.68 11.68 1.07
C ASP A 129 13.26 12.03 1.56
N ARG A 130 13.12 13.16 2.24
CA ARG A 130 11.86 13.66 2.80
C ARG A 130 10.79 13.79 1.71
N LEU A 131 9.64 13.18 1.97
CA LEU A 131 8.48 13.21 1.06
C LEU A 131 7.53 14.39 1.31
N ARG A 132 7.84 15.26 2.29
CA ARG A 132 7.03 16.42 2.66
C ARG A 132 7.81 17.44 3.48
N GLY A 133 7.28 18.66 3.55
CA GLY A 133 7.79 19.73 4.41
C GLY A 133 9.07 20.38 3.88
N LYS A 134 9.78 21.11 4.75
CA LYS A 134 11.02 21.80 4.39
C LYS A 134 12.08 20.79 3.94
N GLY A 135 12.48 20.89 2.67
CA GLY A 135 13.45 19.98 2.02
C GLY A 135 12.82 18.94 1.09
N TYR A 136 11.49 18.87 0.95
CA TYR A 136 10.87 18.03 -0.07
C TYR A 136 11.21 18.57 -1.47
N ILE A 137 11.81 17.72 -2.30
CA ILE A 137 12.32 18.08 -3.63
C ILE A 137 11.24 18.03 -4.73
N GLY A 138 10.02 17.57 -4.41
CA GLY A 138 8.89 17.55 -5.34
C GLY A 138 8.71 16.21 -6.07
N ASN A 139 7.91 16.25 -7.13
CA ASN A 139 7.62 15.09 -7.98
C ASN A 139 8.68 14.96 -9.09
N ILE A 140 9.84 14.45 -8.73
CA ILE A 140 10.98 14.20 -9.63
C ILE A 140 11.50 12.76 -9.43
N PRO A 141 12.09 12.11 -10.45
CA PRO A 141 12.54 10.72 -10.35
C PRO A 141 13.49 10.44 -9.18
N GLU A 142 14.29 11.44 -8.79
CA GLU A 142 15.26 11.37 -7.70
C GLU A 142 14.60 11.18 -6.32
N ILE A 143 13.30 11.44 -6.19
CA ILE A 143 12.58 11.29 -4.91
C ILE A 143 12.62 9.85 -4.37
N SER A 144 12.74 8.87 -5.26
CA SER A 144 12.86 7.45 -4.92
C SER A 144 14.32 7.00 -4.80
N GLN A 145 15.32 7.88 -4.87
CA GLN A 145 16.70 7.45 -4.74
C GLN A 145 17.05 7.10 -3.30
N LYS A 146 17.91 6.08 -3.15
CA LYS A 146 18.36 5.62 -1.84
C LYS A 146 19.16 6.71 -1.13
N VAL A 147 18.75 7.02 0.09
CA VAL A 147 19.44 7.94 1.02
C VAL A 147 19.86 7.16 2.26
N ALA A 148 21.11 7.28 2.68
CA ALA A 148 21.58 6.66 3.93
C ALA A 148 21.30 7.59 5.13
N TYR A 149 20.68 7.04 6.17
CA TYR A 149 20.54 7.72 7.46
C TYR A 149 21.43 7.00 8.49
N PRO A 150 22.60 7.56 8.87
CA PRO A 150 23.55 6.90 9.78
C PRO A 150 22.92 6.47 11.11
N VAL A 151 21.98 7.26 11.63
CA VAL A 151 21.26 6.98 12.88
C VAL A 151 20.47 5.66 12.86
N LEU A 152 20.05 5.17 11.70
CA LEU A 152 19.35 3.89 11.59
C LEU A 152 20.29 2.68 11.59
N GLN A 153 21.60 2.88 11.40
CA GLN A 153 22.58 1.79 11.50
C GLN A 153 22.79 1.36 12.97
N GLU A 154 22.41 2.20 13.93
CA GLU A 154 22.44 1.91 15.37
C GLU A 154 21.29 1.01 15.83
N GLU A 155 20.36 0.65 14.95
CA GLU A 155 19.23 -0.26 15.26
C GLU A 155 19.63 -1.75 15.18
N LEU A 156 20.81 -2.05 14.64
CA LEU A 156 21.38 -3.40 14.47
C LEU A 156 22.02 -3.96 15.74
#